data_AF-A0A2M8NJC3-F1
#
_entry.id   AF-A0A2M8NJC3-F1
#
_cell.length_a   1.000
_cell.length_b   1.000
_cell.length_c   1.000
_cell.angle_alpha   90.00
_cell.angle_beta   90.00
_cell.angle_gamma   90.00
#
_symmetry.space_group_name_H-M   'P 1'
#
loop_
_entity.id
_entity.type
_entity.pdbx_description
1 polymer ?
#
loop_
_entity_poly.entity_id
_entity_poly.type
_entity_poly.pdbx_seq_one_letter_code
_entity_poly.pdbx_strand_id
1 'polypeptide(L)'
;SAHVPVIWATEVLERFVSKGTPSRSEMTDAAMSVRAECVMLNKGAYMAEAVTILDNVLRRMQEHQTKKTPRLRALRAWAETV
;
A
#
# COMPACT_ATOMS: atom_id res chain seq x y z
N SER A 1 9.16 4.62 -17.12
CA SER A 1 7.72 4.63 -17.47
C SER A 1 7.54 5.58 -18.64
N ALA A 2 6.65 5.30 -19.57
CA ALA A 2 6.09 6.39 -20.37
C ALA A 2 5.43 7.37 -19.39
N HIS A 3 5.31 8.65 -19.72
CA HIS A 3 4.73 9.68 -18.84
C HIS A 3 3.20 9.52 -18.63
N VAL A 4 2.72 8.27 -18.57
CA VAL A 4 1.33 7.88 -18.45
C VAL A 4 1.10 7.37 -17.03
N PRO A 5 0.11 7.90 -16.28
CA PRO A 5 -0.21 7.44 -14.94
C PRO A 5 -0.80 6.03 -14.97
N VAL A 6 -0.46 5.23 -13.96
CA VAL A 6 -0.95 3.87 -13.76
C VAL A 6 -1.90 3.88 -12.56
N ILE A 7 -3.04 3.20 -12.73
CA ILE A 7 -4.01 2.97 -11.66
C ILE A 7 -3.93 1.48 -11.29
N TRP A 8 -3.66 1.21 -10.02
CA TRP A 8 -3.77 -0.12 -9.44
C TRP A 8 -5.22 -0.34 -9.04
N ALA A 9 -5.85 -1.38 -9.57
CA ALA A 9 -7.29 -1.55 -9.42
C ALA A 9 -7.67 -3.02 -9.32
N THR A 10 -8.93 -3.21 -8.92
CA THR A 10 -9.62 -4.49 -8.69
C THR A 10 -9.09 -5.27 -7.50
N GLU A 11 -10.02 -5.74 -6.68
CA GLU A 11 -9.81 -6.61 -5.52
C GLU A 11 -8.80 -6.14 -4.45
N VAL A 12 -8.34 -4.89 -4.52
CA VAL A 12 -7.49 -4.28 -3.50
C VAL A 12 -8.27 -4.20 -2.20
N LEU A 13 -7.81 -4.95 -1.18
CA LEU A 13 -8.44 -5.02 0.13
C LEU A 13 -9.95 -5.41 0.06
N GLU A 14 -10.39 -6.15 -0.96
CA GLU A 14 -11.81 -6.50 -1.18
C GLU A 14 -12.48 -7.14 0.04
N ARG A 15 -11.82 -8.12 0.64
CA ARG A 15 -12.32 -8.80 1.83
C ARG A 15 -12.35 -7.86 3.02
N PHE A 16 -11.38 -6.95 3.13
CA PHE A 16 -11.40 -5.97 4.20
C PHE A 16 -12.56 -5.00 4.04
N VAL A 17 -12.71 -4.42 2.85
CA VAL A 17 -13.79 -3.50 2.49
C VAL A 17 -15.17 -4.13 2.75
N SER A 18 -15.34 -5.42 2.48
CA SER A 18 -16.60 -6.14 2.66
C SER A 18 -16.80 -6.76 4.06
N LYS A 19 -15.74 -7.29 4.70
CA LYS A 19 -15.81 -8.11 5.93
C LYS A 19 -14.97 -7.59 7.11
N GLY A 20 -14.26 -6.48 6.95
CA GLY A 20 -13.48 -5.83 8.01
C GLY A 20 -12.19 -6.55 8.40
N THR A 21 -11.78 -7.60 7.70
CA THR A 21 -10.56 -8.36 7.99
C THR A 21 -9.75 -8.64 6.72
N PRO A 22 -8.50 -8.14 6.60
CA PRO A 22 -7.71 -8.36 5.40
C PRO A 22 -7.00 -9.71 5.47
N SER A 23 -6.82 -10.35 4.33
CA SER A 23 -5.91 -11.48 4.17
C SER A 23 -4.46 -11.02 4.00
N ARG A 24 -3.50 -11.92 4.24
CA ARG A 24 -2.07 -11.64 3.98
C ARG A 24 -1.81 -11.31 2.51
N SER A 25 -2.50 -11.96 1.59
CA SER A 25 -2.38 -11.69 0.15
C SER A 25 -2.85 -10.28 -0.20
N GLU A 26 -3.97 -9.83 0.38
CA GLU A 26 -4.45 -8.46 0.16
C GLU A 26 -3.49 -7.41 0.73
N MET A 27 -2.87 -7.68 1.88
CA MET A 27 -1.85 -6.78 2.43
C MET A 27 -0.63 -6.69 1.53
N THR A 28 -0.19 -7.81 0.95
CA THR A 28 0.91 -7.82 -0.03
C THR A 28 0.51 -7.06 -1.29
N ASP A 29 -0.69 -7.27 -1.82
CA ASP A 29 -1.18 -6.55 -3.00
C ASP A 29 -1.22 -5.02 -2.76
N ALA A 30 -1.78 -4.59 -1.63
CA ALA A 30 -1.79 -3.19 -1.22
C ALA A 30 -0.37 -2.62 -1.07
N ALA A 31 0.59 -3.37 -0.54
CA ALA A 31 1.98 -2.93 -0.45
C ALA A 31 2.64 -2.77 -1.84
N MET A 32 2.30 -3.66 -2.78
CA MET A 32 2.79 -3.60 -4.16
C MET A 32 2.19 -2.43 -4.95
N SER A 33 1.00 -1.97 -4.58
CA SER A 33 0.29 -0.87 -5.23
C SER A 33 1.01 0.50 -5.16
N VAL A 34 1.99 0.67 -4.27
CA VAL A 34 2.83 1.89 -4.13
C VAL A 34 3.54 2.30 -5.44
N ARG A 35 3.63 1.38 -6.40
CA ARG A 35 4.27 1.62 -7.70
C ARG A 35 3.36 2.37 -8.67
N ALA A 36 2.07 2.42 -8.41
CA ALA A 36 1.06 3.14 -9.18
C ALA A 36 0.86 4.56 -8.64
N GLU A 37 0.34 5.45 -9.48
CA GLU A 37 -0.02 6.81 -9.07
C GLU A 37 -1.35 6.88 -8.33
N CYS A 38 -2.23 5.89 -8.52
CA CYS A 38 -3.53 5.81 -7.88
C CYS A 38 -3.87 4.35 -7.55
N VAL A 39 -4.63 4.15 -6.48
CA VAL A 39 -5.15 2.85 -6.07
C VAL A 39 -6.67 2.97 -5.94
N MET A 40 -7.40 2.06 -6.57
CA MET A 40 -8.85 1.99 -6.54
C MET A 40 -9.31 0.96 -5.51
N LEU A 41 -10.30 1.33 -4.68
CA LEU A 41 -11.01 0.43 -3.78
C LEU A 41 -12.45 0.25 -4.25
N ASN A 42 -12.95 -0.98 -4.21
CA ASN A 42 -14.38 -1.24 -4.40
C ASN A 42 -15.18 -0.72 -3.20
N LYS A 43 -16.49 -0.50 -3.36
CA LYS A 43 -17.38 -0.06 -2.26
C LYS A 43 -17.61 -1.19 -1.25
N GLY A 44 -17.66 -0.84 0.05
CA GLY A 44 -18.10 -1.76 1.10
C GLY A 44 -18.30 -1.09 2.45
N ALA A 45 -18.63 -1.90 3.45
CA ALA A 45 -19.03 -1.44 4.78
C ALA A 45 -17.89 -0.79 5.58
N TYR A 46 -16.63 -1.15 5.30
CA TYR A 46 -15.45 -0.72 6.06
C TYR A 46 -14.55 0.25 5.27
N MET A 47 -15.15 1.12 4.46
CA MET A 47 -14.43 1.99 3.52
C MET A 47 -13.46 2.97 4.19
N ALA A 48 -13.88 3.60 5.29
CA ALA A 48 -13.05 4.60 5.97
C ALA A 48 -11.79 3.96 6.56
N GLU A 49 -11.95 2.78 7.16
CA GLU A 49 -10.86 1.96 7.68
C GLU A 49 -9.98 1.44 6.54
N ALA A 50 -10.55 1.09 5.38
CA ALA A 50 -9.79 0.61 4.24
C ALA A 50 -8.86 1.70 3.70
N VAL A 51 -9.37 2.93 3.57
CA VAL A 51 -8.56 4.10 3.19
C VAL A 51 -7.46 4.35 4.22
N THR A 52 -7.76 4.24 5.51
CA THR A 52 -6.78 4.42 6.58
C THR A 52 -5.68 3.37 6.55
N ILE A 53 -6.03 2.09 6.33
CA ILE A 53 -5.06 1.00 6.19
C ILE A 53 -4.19 1.23 4.95
N LEU A 54 -4.81 1.59 3.82
CA LEU A 54 -4.10 1.83 2.58
C LEU A 54 -3.11 2.99 2.69
N ASP A 55 -3.50 4.13 3.29
CA ASP A 55 -2.57 5.26 3.53
C ASP A 55 -1.37 4.83 4.39
N ASN A 56 -1.61 4.08 5.47
CA ASN A 56 -0.54 3.56 6.32
C ASN A 56 0.44 2.65 5.58
N VAL A 57 -0.08 1.74 4.75
CA VAL A 57 0.73 0.83 3.92
C VAL A 57 1.56 1.63 2.91
N LEU A 58 0.92 2.55 2.18
CA LEU A 58 1.58 3.35 1.15
C LEU A 58 2.68 4.24 1.74
N ARG A 59 2.44 4.92 2.86
CA ARG A 59 3.44 5.75 3.56
C ARG A 59 4.67 4.95 3.96
N ARG A 60 4.49 3.76 4.54
CA ARG A 60 5.61 2.86 4.90
C ARG A 60 6.35 2.36 3.66
N MET A 61 5.64 2.07 2.59
CA MET A 61 6.24 1.55 1.37
C MET A 61 6.98 2.61 0.53
N GLN A 62 6.56 3.88 0.58
CA GLN A 62 7.23 4.99 -0.09
C GLN A 62 8.68 5.19 0.35
N GLU A 63 9.03 4.79 1.57
CA GLU A 63 10.42 4.81 2.04
C GLU A 63 11.30 3.75 1.34
N HIS A 64 10.70 2.68 0.84
CA HIS A 64 11.40 1.53 0.25
C HIS A 64 11.33 1.49 -1.28
N GLN A 65 10.36 2.19 -1.88
CA GLN A 65 10.13 2.18 -3.33
C GLN A 65 9.60 3.54 -3.79
N THR A 66 10.04 3.97 -4.97
CA THR A 66 9.39 5.06 -5.73
C THR A 66 9.14 4.57 -7.14
N LYS A 67 7.88 4.34 -7.50
CA LYS A 67 7.48 3.70 -8.77
C LYS A 67 8.21 2.36 -8.97
N LYS A 68 9.08 2.26 -9.99
CA LYS A 68 9.87 1.05 -10.28
C LYS A 68 11.28 1.11 -9.69
N THR A 69 11.60 2.14 -8.91
CA THR A 69 12.95 2.39 -8.39
C THR A 69 12.99 2.04 -6.90
N PRO A 70 13.73 0.98 -6.52
CA PRO A 70 13.98 0.68 -5.11
C PRO A 70 14.70 1.83 -4.42
N ARG A 71 14.27 2.12 -3.19
CA ARG A 71 14.97 3.01 -2.27
C ARG A 71 15.55 2.16 -1.14
N LEU A 72 16.82 2.36 -0.84
CA LEU A 72 17.45 1.77 0.33
C LEU A 72 17.19 2.71 1.52
N ARG A 73 16.08 2.49 2.21
CA ARG A 73 15.79 3.18 3.47
C ARG A 73 16.86 2.81 4.50
N ALA A 74 17.29 3.78 5.31
CA ALA A 74 18.21 3.54 6.41
C ALA A 74 17.64 2.47 7.37
N LEU A 75 18.39 1.39 7.55
CA LEU A 75 18.04 0.34 8.49
C LEU A 75 18.51 0.73 9.89
N ARG A 76 17.58 1.06 10.80
CA ARG A 76 17.90 1.30 12.22
C ARG A 76 18.04 -0.01 13.00
N ALA A 77 18.86 -0.93 12.51
CA ALA A 77 19.11 -2.20 13.18
C ALA A 77 19.97 -2.05 14.44
N TRP A 78 20.74 -0.96 14.54
CA TRP A 78 21.71 -0.69 15.61
C TRP A 78 21.63 0.77 16.06
N ALA A 79 20.44 1.27 16.37
CA ALA A 79 20.37 2.55 17.07
C ALA A 79 21.01 2.34 18.45
N GLU A 80 22.21 2.87 18.66
CA GLU A 80 22.78 2.98 19.99
C GLU A 80 21.75 3.71 20.85
N THR A 81 21.24 3.00 21.86
CA THR A 81 20.60 3.63 23.02
C THR A 81 21.59 4.62 23.59
N VAL A 82 21.35 5.90 23.31
CA VAL A 82 21.95 7.02 24.04
C VAL A 82 20.81 7.76 24.74
#